data_AF-A0A2V8I5G6-F1
#
_entry.id   AF-A0A2V8I5G6-F1
#
_cell.length_a   1.000
_cell.length_b   1.000
_cell.length_c   1.000
_cell.angle_alpha   90.00
_cell.angle_beta   90.00
_cell.angle_gamma   90.00
#
_symmetry.space_group_name_H-M   'P 1'
#
loop_
_entity.id
_entity.type
_entity.pdbx_description
1 polymer ?
#
loop_
_entity_poly.entity_id
_entity_poly.type
_entity_poly.pdbx_seq_one_letter_code
_entity_poly.pdbx_strand_id
1 'polypeptide(L)'
;MQTRDSMDGQFNAKTTEADFAKLNPGVIHPLTGPVFIKGAKPGDLLEIEFVAIRPEPFAFTCIVPGLGYLPDVFSTPFIVKWKIENNFATSDQLPGVRIPGAPFMGVSGLAPSKDKLKEWTKRENQAMATGKLVFPPDAGGAIPATGSAATEGLRTVPPRECGGNFDVKQLTAGSKLFLPVYVNGALFSTGDGPFAQGDGEVCITAVEMGATVAMKFRIHYGEAARKNIQAPRFSHSGYFNDPKWAAPRNFVGTMGMPIKQDGSNDPENLNLATRNAILQMIDLLAERGYTREQAYCICSVAVDLRISNVVDVPNFVVSALLPEEIFVK
;
A
#
# COMPACT_ATOMS: atom_id res chain seq x y z
N MET A 1 3.13 4.44 -18.99
CA MET A 1 1.70 4.18 -18.73
C MET A 1 1.22 5.27 -17.78
N GLN A 2 0.09 5.90 -18.09
CA GLN A 2 -0.56 6.85 -17.18
C GLN A 2 -1.56 6.07 -16.31
N THR A 3 -1.68 6.44 -15.05
CA THR A 3 -2.59 5.82 -14.08
C THR A 3 -3.39 6.91 -13.37
N ARG A 4 -4.65 6.63 -13.07
CA ARG A 4 -5.43 7.43 -12.13
C ARG A 4 -5.00 7.10 -10.69
N ASP A 5 -5.38 7.94 -9.73
CA ASP A 5 -5.24 7.63 -8.30
C ASP A 5 -6.07 6.39 -7.91
N SER A 6 -5.79 5.83 -6.73
CA SER A 6 -6.47 4.67 -6.15
C SER A 6 -7.99 4.82 -6.08
N MET A 7 -8.49 6.06 -5.95
CA MET A 7 -9.91 6.39 -5.83
C MET A 7 -10.58 6.71 -7.17
N ASP A 8 -9.93 6.47 -8.30
CA ASP A 8 -10.45 6.74 -9.65
C ASP A 8 -10.81 8.21 -9.93
N GLY A 9 -10.08 9.15 -9.33
CA GLY A 9 -10.31 10.58 -9.51
C GLY A 9 -11.54 11.11 -8.78
N GLN A 10 -12.09 10.34 -7.83
CA GLN A 10 -13.23 10.77 -7.01
C GLN A 10 -12.88 11.92 -6.07
N PHE A 11 -11.59 12.12 -5.76
CA PHE A 11 -11.11 13.20 -4.91
C PHE A 11 -10.29 14.24 -5.68
N ASN A 12 -10.40 15.50 -5.26
CA ASN A 12 -9.68 16.64 -5.82
C ASN A 12 -9.46 17.73 -4.75
N ALA A 13 -8.85 18.85 -5.12
CA ALA A 13 -8.53 19.94 -4.20
C ALA A 13 -9.73 20.53 -3.44
N LYS A 14 -10.95 20.37 -3.96
CA LYS A 14 -12.20 20.85 -3.34
C LYS A 14 -12.90 19.81 -2.48
N THR A 15 -12.40 18.57 -2.45
CA THR A 15 -13.00 17.48 -1.66
C THR A 15 -13.02 17.83 -0.18
N THR A 16 -14.12 17.47 0.45
CA THR A 16 -14.36 17.57 1.90
C THR A 16 -14.79 16.22 2.47
N GLU A 17 -14.77 16.10 3.79
CA GLU A 17 -15.22 14.92 4.52
C GLU A 17 -16.68 14.53 4.18
N ALA A 18 -17.52 15.51 3.82
CA ALA A 18 -18.91 15.26 3.41
C ALA A 18 -19.01 14.47 2.09
N ASP A 19 -17.98 14.51 1.23
CA ASP A 19 -17.99 13.81 -0.05
C ASP A 19 -17.74 12.31 0.09
N PHE A 20 -17.26 11.84 1.25
CA PHE A 20 -17.06 10.41 1.51
C PHE A 20 -18.37 9.62 1.44
N ALA A 21 -19.51 10.25 1.72
CA ALA A 21 -20.83 9.64 1.60
C ALA A 21 -21.21 9.30 0.13
N LYS A 22 -20.48 9.84 -0.85
CA LYS A 22 -20.69 9.61 -2.28
C LYS A 22 -19.63 8.69 -2.89
N LEU A 23 -18.69 8.20 -2.09
CA LEU A 23 -17.60 7.36 -2.58
C LEU A 23 -18.18 6.07 -3.17
N ASN A 24 -17.75 5.72 -4.37
CA ASN A 24 -17.95 4.42 -4.97
C ASN A 24 -16.72 3.55 -4.69
N PRO A 25 -16.76 2.66 -3.69
CA PRO A 25 -15.63 1.79 -3.39
C PRO A 25 -15.46 0.67 -4.42
N GLY A 26 -16.46 0.43 -5.28
CA GLY A 26 -16.42 -0.66 -6.25
C GLY A 26 -15.38 -0.46 -7.36
N VAL A 27 -15.06 0.80 -7.68
CA VAL A 27 -14.08 1.16 -8.75
C VAL A 27 -12.63 1.14 -8.29
N ILE A 28 -12.39 0.96 -6.98
CA ILE A 28 -11.07 0.87 -6.38
C ILE A 28 -10.50 -0.54 -6.61
N HIS A 29 -9.31 -0.74 -7.18
CA HIS A 29 -8.35 0.23 -7.77
C HIS A 29 -8.44 0.26 -9.31
N PRO A 30 -8.41 1.43 -9.98
CA PRO A 30 -8.40 1.53 -11.44
C PRO A 30 -7.00 1.26 -12.03
N LEU A 31 -6.79 0.05 -12.57
CA LEU A 31 -5.48 -0.32 -13.12
C LEU A 31 -5.37 -0.03 -14.61
N THR A 32 -4.24 0.54 -15.03
CA THR A 32 -3.89 0.67 -16.44
C THR A 32 -3.29 -0.63 -16.93
N GLY A 33 -3.90 -1.22 -17.96
CA GLY A 33 -3.53 -2.51 -18.52
C GLY A 33 -4.74 -3.25 -19.13
N PRO A 34 -4.63 -4.57 -19.38
CA PRO A 34 -3.40 -5.35 -19.28
C PRO A 34 -2.47 -5.16 -20.48
N VAL A 35 -1.17 -5.10 -20.21
CA VAL A 35 -0.11 -5.13 -21.22
C VAL A 35 0.21 -6.59 -21.55
N PHE A 36 0.07 -6.95 -22.83
CA PHE A 36 0.44 -8.28 -23.32
C PHE A 36 1.94 -8.36 -23.65
N ILE A 37 2.68 -9.20 -22.92
CA ILE A 37 4.11 -9.41 -23.09
C ILE A 37 4.36 -10.57 -24.07
N LYS A 38 4.71 -10.22 -25.31
CA LYS A 38 4.97 -11.22 -26.37
C LYS A 38 6.02 -12.24 -25.92
N GLY A 39 5.66 -13.53 -26.00
CA GLY A 39 6.53 -14.65 -25.69
C GLY A 39 6.46 -15.16 -24.25
N ALA A 40 5.85 -14.42 -23.32
CA ALA A 40 5.66 -14.90 -21.95
C ALA A 40 4.63 -16.04 -21.89
N LYS A 41 4.94 -17.09 -21.14
CA LYS A 41 4.11 -18.29 -20.98
C LYS A 41 4.02 -18.72 -19.51
N PRO A 42 2.99 -19.50 -19.13
CA PRO A 42 2.90 -20.07 -17.80
C PRO A 42 4.20 -20.81 -17.39
N GLY A 43 4.70 -20.53 -16.19
CA GLY A 43 5.96 -21.09 -15.67
C GLY A 43 7.21 -20.23 -15.91
N ASP A 44 7.09 -19.17 -16.71
CA ASP A 44 8.12 -18.12 -16.79
C ASP A 44 8.10 -17.25 -15.52
N LEU A 45 9.20 -16.54 -15.27
CA LEU A 45 9.26 -15.45 -14.30
C LEU A 45 9.38 -14.12 -15.06
N LEU A 46 8.46 -13.18 -14.82
CA LEU A 46 8.52 -11.85 -15.41
C LEU A 46 9.25 -10.90 -14.46
N GLU A 47 10.34 -10.30 -14.94
CA GLU A 47 11.01 -9.16 -14.30
C GLU A 47 10.43 -7.86 -14.84
N ILE A 48 10.05 -6.97 -13.93
CA ILE A 48 9.48 -5.64 -14.19
C ILE A 48 10.42 -4.64 -13.52
N GLU A 49 11.22 -3.92 -14.30
CA GLU A 49 12.07 -2.83 -13.82
C GLU A 49 11.29 -1.53 -13.87
N PHE A 50 11.12 -0.87 -12.73
CA PHE A 50 10.52 0.47 -12.65
C PHE A 50 11.60 1.50 -12.99
N VAL A 51 11.50 2.12 -14.16
CA VAL A 51 12.54 3.03 -14.67
C VAL A 51 12.33 4.46 -14.16
N ALA A 52 11.08 4.93 -14.17
CA ALA A 52 10.73 6.25 -13.68
C ALA A 52 9.25 6.27 -13.29
N ILE A 53 8.93 7.01 -12.23
CA ILE A 53 7.56 7.24 -11.77
C ILE A 53 7.43 8.74 -11.58
N ARG A 54 6.52 9.35 -12.33
CA ARG A 54 6.31 10.80 -12.34
C ARG A 54 4.98 11.10 -11.65
N PRO A 55 5.00 11.86 -10.55
CA PRO A 55 3.81 12.20 -9.80
C PRO A 55 2.95 13.23 -10.53
N GLU A 56 1.64 13.16 -10.34
CA GLU A 56 0.76 14.30 -10.53
C GLU A 56 0.89 15.31 -9.37
N PRO A 57 0.58 16.60 -9.58
CA PRO A 57 0.86 17.65 -8.58
C PRO A 57 -0.10 17.65 -7.38
N PHE A 58 -1.25 16.98 -7.49
CA PHE A 58 -2.24 16.85 -6.43
C PHE A 58 -2.22 15.44 -5.88
N ALA A 59 -2.31 15.32 -4.56
CA ALA A 59 -2.44 14.06 -3.87
C ALA A 59 -3.37 14.17 -2.66
N PHE A 60 -3.74 13.03 -2.09
CA PHE A 60 -4.52 12.99 -0.84
C PHE A 60 -4.08 11.84 0.06
N THR A 61 -4.38 11.97 1.36
CA THR A 61 -4.40 10.88 2.34
C THR A 61 -5.75 10.97 3.03
N CYS A 62 -6.41 9.86 3.29
CA CYS A 62 -7.67 9.86 4.02
C CYS A 62 -7.80 8.77 5.07
N ILE A 63 -8.62 9.07 6.07
CA ILE A 63 -9.19 8.10 6.99
C ILE A 63 -10.58 7.76 6.46
N VAL A 64 -10.80 6.50 6.11
CA VAL A 64 -12.11 5.99 5.71
C VAL A 64 -12.73 5.23 6.89
N PRO A 65 -13.87 5.68 7.46
CA PRO A 65 -14.49 5.02 8.59
C PRO A 65 -14.72 3.52 8.36
N GLY A 66 -14.35 2.71 9.35
CA GLY A 66 -14.48 1.25 9.29
C GLY A 66 -13.36 0.53 8.52
N LEU A 67 -12.40 1.26 7.94
CA LEU A 67 -11.21 0.71 7.28
C LEU A 67 -9.91 1.20 7.95
N GLY A 68 -8.78 0.68 7.47
CA GLY A 68 -7.46 0.96 8.01
C GLY A 68 -7.11 0.08 9.21
N TYR A 69 -5.98 0.41 9.84
CA TYR A 69 -5.38 -0.41 10.88
C TYR A 69 -5.98 -0.18 12.27
N LEU A 70 -6.51 1.02 12.51
CA LEU A 70 -7.16 1.45 13.75
C LEU A 70 -8.63 1.87 13.55
N PRO A 71 -9.49 1.03 12.92
CA PRO A 71 -10.85 1.42 12.55
C PRO A 71 -11.76 1.66 13.76
N ASP A 72 -11.41 1.10 14.92
CA ASP A 72 -12.13 1.28 16.19
C ASP A 72 -11.74 2.56 16.95
N VAL A 73 -10.60 3.17 16.60
CA VAL A 73 -10.11 4.42 17.18
C VAL A 73 -10.50 5.61 16.32
N PHE A 74 -10.44 5.46 14.99
CA PHE A 74 -10.74 6.50 14.02
C PHE A 74 -12.00 6.17 13.24
N SER A 75 -13.14 6.65 13.74
CA SER A 75 -14.48 6.37 13.21
C SER A 75 -15.07 7.52 12.38
N THR A 76 -14.37 8.64 12.28
CA THR A 76 -14.78 9.82 11.50
C THR A 76 -13.92 9.96 10.24
N PRO A 77 -14.51 10.40 9.11
CA PRO A 77 -13.74 10.67 7.91
C PRO A 77 -12.81 11.86 8.15
N PHE A 78 -11.62 11.79 7.56
CA PHE A 78 -10.64 12.88 7.56
C PHE A 78 -9.87 12.82 6.24
N ILE A 79 -9.51 13.97 5.68
CA ILE A 79 -8.72 14.03 4.45
C ILE A 79 -7.61 15.06 4.58
N VAL A 80 -6.39 14.69 4.20
CA VAL A 80 -5.27 15.60 3.97
C VAL A 80 -5.09 15.75 2.47
N LYS A 81 -5.10 16.97 1.97
CA LYS A 81 -4.86 17.30 0.56
C LYS A 81 -3.45 17.82 0.41
N TRP A 82 -2.68 17.17 -0.45
CA TRP A 82 -1.26 17.43 -0.64
C TRP A 82 -1.01 18.17 -1.95
N LYS A 83 -0.08 19.12 -1.89
CA LYS A 83 0.54 19.76 -3.04
C LYS A 83 1.94 19.19 -3.21
N ILE A 84 2.24 18.64 -4.39
CA ILE A 84 3.54 18.05 -4.72
C ILE A 84 4.35 19.04 -5.55
N GLU A 85 5.44 19.56 -4.97
CA GLU A 85 6.38 20.47 -5.64
C GLU A 85 7.81 20.23 -5.15
N ASN A 86 8.80 20.37 -6.04
CA ASN A 86 10.22 20.24 -5.70
C ASN A 86 10.60 18.95 -4.94
N ASN A 87 9.94 17.84 -5.29
CA ASN A 87 10.09 16.53 -4.63
C ASN A 87 9.65 16.48 -3.16
N PHE A 88 8.73 17.35 -2.75
CA PHE A 88 8.06 17.31 -1.46
C PHE A 88 6.54 17.39 -1.61
N ALA A 89 5.82 16.73 -0.72
CA ALA A 89 4.39 16.92 -0.49
C ALA A 89 4.18 17.77 0.76
N THR A 90 3.37 18.81 0.65
CA THR A 90 3.00 19.72 1.75
C THR A 90 1.49 19.94 1.79
N SER A 91 0.94 20.21 2.97
CA SER A 91 -0.49 20.47 3.16
C SER A 91 -0.73 21.51 4.25
N ASP A 92 -1.67 22.43 4.02
CA ASP A 92 -2.14 23.37 5.06
C ASP A 92 -2.83 22.64 6.23
N GLN A 93 -3.28 21.41 6.01
CA GLN A 93 -3.93 20.57 7.02
C GLN A 93 -2.91 19.86 7.93
N LEU A 94 -1.63 19.89 7.57
CA LEU A 94 -0.50 19.40 8.38
C LEU A 94 0.59 20.47 8.42
N PRO A 95 0.35 21.60 9.11
CA PRO A 95 1.31 22.69 9.17
C PRO A 95 2.61 22.21 9.80
N GLY A 96 3.73 22.71 9.29
CA GLY A 96 5.06 22.31 9.76
C GLY A 96 5.53 20.94 9.27
N VAL A 97 4.78 20.23 8.40
CA VAL A 97 5.17 18.93 7.85
C VAL A 97 5.45 19.03 6.35
N ARG A 98 6.56 18.44 5.89
CA ARG A 98 6.82 18.15 4.48
C ARG A 98 7.27 16.70 4.30
N ILE A 99 6.67 16.00 3.35
CA ILE A 99 6.98 14.59 3.09
C ILE A 99 7.87 14.48 1.85
N PRO A 100 9.06 13.87 1.95
CA PRO A 100 9.93 13.69 0.79
C PRO A 100 9.37 12.63 -0.16
N GLY A 101 9.50 12.88 -1.47
CA GLY A 101 9.03 11.94 -2.49
C GLY A 101 9.89 10.67 -2.55
N ALA A 102 9.21 9.53 -2.50
CA ALA A 102 9.72 8.22 -2.93
C ALA A 102 8.62 7.50 -3.73
N PRO A 103 8.24 8.02 -4.92
CA PRO A 103 7.06 7.50 -5.60
C PRO A 103 7.25 6.05 -6.04
N PHE A 104 6.22 5.24 -5.86
CA PHE A 104 6.16 3.85 -6.30
C PHE A 104 4.76 3.52 -6.85
N MET A 105 4.58 2.30 -7.35
CA MET A 105 3.27 1.80 -7.77
C MET A 105 2.79 0.75 -6.74
N GLY A 106 1.80 1.08 -5.91
CA GLY A 106 1.23 0.23 -4.87
C GLY A 106 0.61 -1.05 -5.45
N VAL A 107 -0.10 -0.91 -6.57
CA VAL A 107 -0.64 -2.04 -7.32
C VAL A 107 0.18 -2.35 -8.57
N SER A 108 0.80 -3.53 -8.61
CA SER A 108 1.45 -4.07 -9.80
C SER A 108 1.31 -5.60 -9.87
N GLY A 109 0.69 -6.11 -10.93
CA GLY A 109 0.44 -7.56 -11.00
C GLY A 109 0.16 -8.12 -12.39
N LEU A 110 0.19 -9.45 -12.46
CA LEU A 110 -0.12 -10.26 -13.64
C LEU A 110 -1.51 -10.86 -13.52
N ALA A 111 -2.14 -11.18 -14.65
CA ALA A 111 -3.41 -11.87 -14.62
C ALA A 111 -3.25 -13.30 -14.08
N PRO A 112 -4.17 -13.75 -13.20
CA PRO A 112 -4.19 -15.14 -12.76
C PRO A 112 -4.67 -16.09 -13.86
N SER A 113 -4.32 -17.36 -13.71
CA SER A 113 -5.02 -18.44 -14.42
C SER A 113 -6.40 -18.67 -13.82
N LYS A 114 -7.28 -19.37 -14.55
CA LYS A 114 -8.59 -19.77 -14.02
C LYS A 114 -8.48 -20.63 -12.76
N ASP A 115 -7.45 -21.47 -12.67
CA ASP A 115 -7.26 -22.33 -11.50
C ASP A 115 -6.80 -21.53 -10.29
N LYS A 116 -5.92 -20.54 -10.48
CA LYS A 116 -5.53 -19.60 -9.43
C LYS A 116 -6.72 -18.76 -8.96
N LEU A 117 -7.55 -18.28 -9.88
CA LEU A 117 -8.78 -17.57 -9.53
C LEU A 117 -9.68 -18.42 -8.62
N LYS A 118 -9.94 -19.69 -8.97
CA LYS A 118 -10.73 -20.61 -8.15
C LYS A 118 -10.10 -20.87 -6.77
N GLU A 119 -8.79 -21.10 -6.73
CA GLU A 119 -8.02 -21.34 -5.51
C GLU A 119 -8.15 -20.15 -4.54
N TRP A 120 -7.95 -18.94 -5.05
CA TRP A 120 -7.98 -17.71 -4.26
C TRP A 120 -9.39 -17.36 -3.80
N THR A 121 -10.39 -17.47 -4.68
CA THR A 121 -11.80 -17.30 -4.31
C THR A 121 -12.19 -18.26 -3.17
N LYS A 122 -11.76 -19.52 -3.24
CA LYS A 122 -12.06 -20.51 -2.19
C LYS A 122 -11.50 -20.08 -0.83
N ARG A 123 -10.21 -19.72 -0.76
CA ARG A 123 -9.58 -19.36 0.53
C ARG A 123 -10.09 -18.03 1.08
N GLU A 124 -10.42 -17.07 0.22
CA GLU A 124 -11.02 -15.79 0.64
C GLU A 124 -12.43 -15.98 1.18
N ASN A 125 -13.24 -16.83 0.55
CA ASN A 125 -14.56 -17.21 1.09
C ASN A 125 -14.45 -17.94 2.43
N GLN A 126 -13.42 -18.77 2.62
CA GLN A 126 -13.16 -19.43 3.90
C GLN A 126 -12.79 -18.40 4.99
N ALA A 127 -11.94 -17.41 4.67
CA ALA A 127 -11.62 -16.33 5.59
C ALA A 127 -12.86 -15.50 5.95
N MET A 128 -13.68 -15.16 4.95
CA MET A 128 -14.95 -14.45 5.15
C MET A 128 -15.89 -15.21 6.10
N ALA A 129 -15.97 -16.54 5.97
CA ALA A 129 -16.77 -17.39 6.86
C ALA A 129 -16.31 -17.39 8.33
N THR A 130 -15.10 -16.92 8.63
CA THR A 130 -14.60 -16.72 10.01
C THR A 130 -14.92 -15.34 10.58
N GLY A 131 -15.74 -14.53 9.87
CA GLY A 131 -16.11 -13.18 10.27
C GLY A 131 -15.03 -12.12 9.99
N LYS A 132 -14.01 -12.46 9.18
CA LYS A 132 -13.00 -11.51 8.73
C LYS A 132 -13.50 -10.72 7.54
N LEU A 133 -13.08 -9.46 7.46
CA LEU A 133 -13.40 -8.60 6.33
C LEU A 133 -12.71 -9.12 5.06
N VAL A 134 -13.51 -9.39 4.04
CA VAL A 134 -13.09 -9.83 2.70
C VAL A 134 -14.00 -9.13 1.70
N PHE A 135 -13.42 -8.66 0.59
CA PHE A 135 -14.17 -8.02 -0.48
C PHE A 135 -14.43 -9.01 -1.62
N PRO A 136 -15.63 -9.62 -1.72
CA PRO A 136 -15.96 -10.52 -2.82
C PRO A 136 -16.05 -9.76 -4.16
N PRO A 137 -16.14 -10.48 -5.30
CA PRO A 137 -16.46 -9.87 -6.58
C PRO A 137 -17.67 -8.92 -6.48
N ASP A 138 -17.54 -7.74 -7.08
CA ASP A 138 -18.55 -6.69 -7.08
C ASP A 138 -18.81 -6.21 -8.50
N ALA A 139 -19.92 -6.65 -9.09
CA ALA A 139 -20.30 -6.27 -10.44
C ALA A 139 -20.65 -4.78 -10.57
N GLY A 140 -21.02 -4.10 -9.48
CA GLY A 140 -21.41 -2.69 -9.50
C GLY A 140 -20.25 -1.74 -9.80
N GLY A 141 -19.02 -2.13 -9.43
CA GLY A 141 -17.81 -1.37 -9.70
C GLY A 141 -16.86 -2.00 -10.72
N ALA A 142 -17.14 -3.22 -11.17
CA ALA A 142 -16.27 -3.94 -12.10
C ALA A 142 -16.20 -3.29 -13.48
N ILE A 143 -15.01 -3.34 -14.10
CA ILE A 143 -14.79 -2.93 -15.49
C ILE A 143 -14.12 -4.09 -16.25
N PRO A 144 -14.78 -4.68 -17.27
CA PRO A 144 -16.16 -4.40 -17.71
C PRO A 144 -17.21 -4.82 -16.67
N ALA A 145 -18.33 -4.11 -16.64
CA ALA A 145 -19.42 -4.32 -15.66
C ALA A 145 -20.26 -5.59 -15.92
N THR A 146 -19.91 -6.39 -16.93
CA THR A 146 -20.64 -7.60 -17.32
C THR A 146 -19.69 -8.75 -17.64
N GLY A 147 -20.24 -9.96 -17.69
CA GLY A 147 -19.48 -11.19 -17.97
C GLY A 147 -18.71 -11.69 -16.76
N SER A 148 -17.86 -12.71 -16.98
CA SER A 148 -17.15 -13.39 -15.90
C SER A 148 -16.19 -12.48 -15.14
N ALA A 149 -15.68 -11.42 -15.76
CA ALA A 149 -14.86 -10.42 -15.06
C ALA A 149 -15.63 -9.72 -13.94
N ALA A 150 -16.93 -9.42 -14.14
CA ALA A 150 -17.76 -8.77 -13.14
C ALA A 150 -18.22 -9.72 -12.03
N THR A 151 -18.50 -10.99 -12.36
CA THR A 151 -19.09 -11.95 -11.41
C THR A 151 -18.07 -12.85 -10.72
N GLU A 152 -16.91 -13.07 -11.33
CA GLU A 152 -15.85 -13.95 -10.82
C GLU A 152 -14.54 -13.20 -10.57
N GLY A 153 -14.42 -11.95 -11.06
CA GLY A 153 -13.21 -11.15 -10.89
C GLY A 153 -12.97 -10.78 -9.44
N LEU A 154 -11.83 -11.21 -8.91
CA LEU A 154 -11.41 -10.86 -7.56
C LEU A 154 -11.07 -9.37 -7.47
N ARG A 155 -11.44 -8.76 -6.34
CA ARG A 155 -11.07 -7.38 -6.04
C ARG A 155 -9.56 -7.23 -5.98
N THR A 156 -9.08 -6.07 -6.43
CA THR A 156 -7.65 -5.69 -6.43
C THR A 156 -7.17 -5.19 -5.07
N VAL A 157 -8.01 -5.28 -4.02
CA VAL A 157 -7.71 -4.81 -2.66
C VAL A 157 -6.58 -5.63 -1.99
N PRO A 158 -6.66 -6.97 -1.87
CA PRO A 158 -5.56 -7.72 -1.29
C PRO A 158 -4.50 -8.11 -2.34
N PRO A 159 -3.20 -8.14 -1.97
CA PRO A 159 -2.16 -8.73 -2.79
C PRO A 159 -2.32 -10.25 -2.88
N ARG A 160 -1.80 -10.83 -3.97
CA ARG A 160 -1.76 -12.27 -4.19
C ARG A 160 -0.42 -12.67 -4.81
N GLU A 161 -0.28 -13.95 -5.08
CA GLU A 161 0.94 -14.54 -5.63
C GLU A 161 1.31 -13.99 -7.02
N CYS A 162 0.31 -13.49 -7.78
CA CYS A 162 0.55 -12.88 -9.08
C CYS A 162 0.96 -11.41 -9.03
N GLY A 163 1.14 -10.81 -7.85
CA GLY A 163 1.19 -9.35 -7.77
C GLY A 163 0.02 -8.75 -7.00
N GLY A 164 -0.26 -7.50 -7.34
CA GLY A 164 -1.42 -6.77 -6.84
C GLY A 164 -0.98 -5.68 -5.88
N ASN A 165 -1.83 -5.43 -4.89
CA ASN A 165 -1.72 -4.30 -3.96
C ASN A 165 -0.75 -4.61 -2.82
N PHE A 166 0.55 -4.40 -3.05
CA PHE A 166 1.57 -4.76 -2.06
C PHE A 166 1.85 -3.65 -1.07
N ASP A 167 1.74 -2.40 -1.52
CA ASP A 167 2.04 -1.21 -0.73
C ASP A 167 3.44 -1.25 -0.09
N VAL A 168 4.38 -1.81 -0.85
CA VAL A 168 5.80 -1.91 -0.49
C VAL A 168 6.52 -0.68 -1.00
N LYS A 169 6.72 0.30 -0.11
CA LYS A 169 7.32 1.61 -0.44
C LYS A 169 8.72 1.58 -1.04
N GLN A 170 9.41 0.44 -0.97
CA GLN A 170 10.74 0.26 -1.56
C GLN A 170 10.70 -0.08 -3.07
N LEU A 171 9.52 -0.27 -3.66
CA LEU A 171 9.32 -0.53 -5.10
C LEU A 171 9.37 0.76 -5.97
N THR A 172 10.31 1.64 -5.67
CA THR A 172 10.53 2.92 -6.36
C THR A 172 11.25 2.74 -7.69
N ALA A 173 11.46 3.84 -8.41
CA ALA A 173 12.32 3.85 -9.60
C ALA A 173 13.73 3.29 -9.30
N GLY A 174 14.21 2.38 -10.13
CA GLY A 174 15.43 1.58 -9.91
C GLY A 174 15.18 0.19 -9.32
N SER A 175 13.98 -0.08 -8.80
CA SER A 175 13.59 -1.40 -8.32
C SER A 175 13.23 -2.36 -9.47
N LYS A 176 13.26 -3.66 -9.14
CA LYS A 176 12.82 -4.76 -9.98
C LYS A 176 11.87 -5.65 -9.21
N LEU A 177 10.70 -5.88 -9.77
CA LEU A 177 9.69 -6.83 -9.28
C LEU A 177 9.69 -8.09 -10.15
N PHE A 178 9.62 -9.25 -9.51
CA PHE A 178 9.66 -10.56 -10.16
C PHE A 178 8.40 -11.33 -9.82
N LEU A 179 7.59 -11.63 -10.85
CA LEU A 179 6.29 -12.27 -10.69
C LEU A 179 6.20 -13.56 -11.52
N PRO A 180 5.66 -14.66 -10.95
CA PRO A 180 5.42 -15.89 -11.71
C PRO A 180 4.30 -15.69 -12.74
N VAL A 181 4.54 -16.13 -13.97
CA VAL A 181 3.56 -16.01 -15.07
C VAL A 181 2.58 -17.18 -15.01
N TYR A 182 1.27 -16.88 -15.02
CA TYR A 182 0.20 -17.88 -14.97
C TYR A 182 -0.59 -18.04 -16.28
N VAL A 183 -0.48 -17.07 -17.21
CA VAL A 183 -1.19 -17.06 -18.49
C VAL A 183 -0.28 -16.60 -19.62
N ASN A 184 -0.61 -16.97 -20.86
CA ASN A 184 0.10 -16.48 -22.04
C ASN A 184 0.06 -14.95 -22.10
N GLY A 185 1.21 -14.33 -22.36
CA GLY A 185 1.36 -12.89 -22.40
C GLY A 185 1.46 -12.21 -21.03
N ALA A 186 1.36 -12.96 -19.92
CA ALA A 186 1.37 -12.48 -18.54
C ALA A 186 0.23 -11.52 -18.13
N LEU A 187 -0.15 -10.59 -19.02
CA LEU A 187 -1.21 -9.59 -18.85
C LEU A 187 -0.96 -8.69 -17.64
N PHE A 188 0.07 -7.85 -17.75
CA PHE A 188 0.51 -6.96 -16.67
C PHE A 188 -0.38 -5.71 -16.54
N SER A 189 -0.79 -5.38 -15.32
CA SER A 189 -1.50 -4.14 -15.00
C SER A 189 -0.87 -3.44 -13.80
N THR A 190 -0.96 -2.11 -13.76
CA THR A 190 -0.49 -1.29 -12.63
C THR A 190 -1.36 -0.05 -12.45
N GLY A 191 -1.42 0.44 -11.23
CA GLY A 191 -2.18 1.62 -10.81
C GLY A 191 -1.79 1.98 -9.39
N ASP A 192 -2.56 2.88 -8.77
CA ASP A 192 -2.40 3.19 -7.36
C ASP A 192 -0.96 3.65 -7.03
N GLY A 193 -0.59 4.82 -7.55
CA GLY A 193 0.79 5.29 -7.48
C GLY A 193 0.98 6.30 -6.37
N PRO A 194 1.33 5.93 -5.14
CA PRO A 194 1.56 6.91 -4.07
C PRO A 194 2.88 7.68 -4.26
N PHE A 195 2.87 8.95 -3.87
CA PHE A 195 4.07 9.81 -3.87
C PHE A 195 5.05 9.44 -2.76
N ALA A 196 4.51 9.06 -1.59
CA ALA A 196 5.23 8.63 -0.41
C ALA A 196 4.28 7.83 0.50
N GLN A 197 4.83 6.91 1.28
CA GLN A 197 4.10 6.07 2.21
C GLN A 197 4.98 5.70 3.42
N GLY A 198 4.37 5.57 4.59
CA GLY A 198 4.93 4.85 5.73
C GLY A 198 4.82 3.33 5.53
N ASP A 199 5.48 2.55 6.38
CA ASP A 199 5.25 1.10 6.37
C ASP A 199 3.87 0.78 6.94
N GLY A 200 3.20 -0.21 6.33
CA GLY A 200 1.90 -0.70 6.77
C GLY A 200 0.70 0.14 6.34
N GLU A 201 0.92 1.31 5.70
CA GLU A 201 -0.15 2.16 5.15
C GLU A 201 -1.32 2.32 6.14
N VAL A 202 -0.96 2.66 7.39
CA VAL A 202 -1.81 2.33 8.53
C VAL A 202 -3.19 2.96 8.47
N CYS A 203 -3.35 4.13 7.83
CA CYS A 203 -4.65 4.77 7.70
C CYS A 203 -5.43 4.40 6.44
N ILE A 204 -5.08 3.30 5.75
CA ILE A 204 -5.62 2.79 4.46
C ILE A 204 -5.12 3.48 3.19
N THR A 205 -4.49 4.64 3.33
CA THR A 205 -3.99 5.40 2.18
C THR A 205 -2.63 6.00 2.48
N ALA A 206 -1.89 6.24 1.41
CA ALA A 206 -0.62 6.93 1.39
C ALA A 206 -0.79 8.41 0.98
N VAL A 207 0.24 9.03 0.39
CA VAL A 207 0.11 10.27 -0.38
C VAL A 207 -0.35 9.90 -1.80
N GLU A 208 -1.62 9.55 -1.93
CA GLU A 208 -2.27 9.00 -3.15
C GLU A 208 -2.30 9.99 -4.30
N MET A 209 -1.96 9.54 -5.52
CA MET A 209 -1.98 10.40 -6.71
C MET A 209 -2.18 9.62 -8.01
N GLY A 210 -2.56 10.34 -9.07
CA GLY A 210 -2.31 9.91 -10.43
C GLY A 210 -0.81 9.90 -10.73
N ALA A 211 -0.38 9.05 -11.66
CA ALA A 211 1.04 8.92 -11.99
C ALA A 211 1.29 8.58 -13.46
N THR A 212 2.50 8.87 -13.92
CA THR A 212 3.05 8.32 -15.16
C THR A 212 4.26 7.45 -14.85
N VAL A 213 4.14 6.15 -15.13
CA VAL A 213 5.20 5.15 -14.90
C VAL A 213 5.84 4.67 -16.20
N ALA A 214 7.16 4.58 -16.22
CA ALA A 214 7.95 3.93 -17.27
C ALA A 214 8.57 2.65 -16.71
N MET A 215 8.42 1.53 -17.44
CA MET A 215 8.91 0.22 -17.03
C MET A 215 9.64 -0.48 -18.17
N LYS A 216 10.52 -1.42 -17.83
CA LYS A 216 11.06 -2.41 -18.76
C LYS A 216 10.67 -3.80 -18.30
N PHE A 217 10.36 -4.67 -19.27
CA PHE A 217 10.00 -6.05 -19.03
C PHE A 217 11.09 -6.99 -19.53
N ARG A 218 11.41 -8.02 -18.75
CA ARG A 218 12.30 -9.11 -19.15
C ARG A 218 11.68 -10.44 -18.75
N ILE A 219 11.70 -11.40 -19.67
CA ILE A 219 11.24 -12.77 -19.40
C ILE A 219 12.44 -13.62 -18.98
N HIS A 220 12.30 -14.32 -17.87
CA HIS A 220 13.18 -15.42 -17.48
C HIS A 220 12.46 -16.73 -17.78
N TYR A 221 12.74 -17.29 -18.96
CA TYR A 221 12.02 -18.44 -19.51
C TYR A 221 12.11 -19.67 -18.60
N GLY A 222 10.95 -20.23 -18.23
CA GLY A 222 10.79 -21.42 -17.38
C GLY A 222 11.31 -21.28 -15.94
N GLU A 223 11.80 -20.10 -15.54
CA GLU A 223 12.53 -19.91 -14.29
C GLU A 223 11.64 -20.12 -13.06
N ALA A 224 10.39 -19.64 -13.10
CA ALA A 224 9.46 -19.80 -12.00
C ALA A 224 9.13 -21.28 -11.77
N ALA A 225 8.90 -22.05 -12.83
CA ALA A 225 8.68 -23.49 -12.73
C ALA A 225 9.93 -24.22 -12.22
N ARG A 226 11.10 -23.95 -12.82
CA ARG A 226 12.37 -24.61 -12.49
C ARG A 226 12.80 -24.41 -11.04
N LYS A 227 12.57 -23.21 -10.48
CA LYS A 227 12.92 -22.86 -9.09
C LYS A 227 11.74 -22.93 -8.12
N ASN A 228 10.58 -23.39 -8.56
CA ASN A 228 9.34 -23.38 -7.79
C ASN A 228 9.05 -22.00 -7.14
N ILE A 229 9.18 -20.93 -7.93
CA ILE A 229 8.90 -19.56 -7.47
C ILE A 229 7.38 -19.37 -7.52
N GLN A 230 6.75 -19.41 -6.35
CA GLN A 230 5.30 -19.20 -6.21
C GLN A 230 4.95 -17.81 -5.68
N ALA A 231 5.91 -17.11 -5.07
CA ALA A 231 5.69 -15.83 -4.41
C ALA A 231 6.43 -14.69 -5.14
N PRO A 232 5.89 -13.47 -5.08
CA PRO A 232 6.56 -12.26 -5.55
C PRO A 232 7.93 -12.09 -4.90
N ARG A 233 8.89 -11.53 -5.65
CA ARG A 233 10.19 -11.10 -5.13
C ARG A 233 10.49 -9.72 -5.68
N PHE A 234 11.27 -8.93 -4.96
CA PHE A 234 11.76 -7.67 -5.50
C PHE A 234 13.19 -7.41 -5.06
N SER A 235 13.84 -6.49 -5.75
CA SER A 235 15.18 -6.01 -5.44
C SER A 235 15.31 -4.54 -5.79
N HIS A 236 16.15 -3.82 -5.05
CA HIS A 236 16.52 -2.44 -5.36
C HIS A 236 18.06 -2.34 -5.23
N SER A 237 18.75 -1.89 -6.29
CA SER A 237 20.23 -1.90 -6.30
C SER A 237 20.88 -0.70 -5.60
N GLY A 238 20.09 0.33 -5.27
CA GLY A 238 20.51 1.49 -4.49
C GLY A 238 19.57 1.77 -3.30
N TYR A 239 19.54 3.00 -2.82
CA TYR A 239 18.51 3.44 -1.86
C TYR A 239 17.18 3.71 -2.59
N PHE A 240 16.07 3.30 -2.00
CA PHE A 240 14.72 3.53 -2.56
C PHE A 240 14.27 5.00 -2.46
N ASN A 241 14.94 5.79 -1.63
CA ASN A 241 14.80 7.25 -1.52
C ASN A 241 16.21 7.86 -1.38
N ASP A 242 16.33 9.19 -1.35
CA ASP A 242 17.55 9.86 -0.87
C ASP A 242 18.03 9.17 0.43
N PRO A 243 19.31 8.80 0.55
CA PRO A 243 19.82 8.04 1.70
C PRO A 243 19.42 8.60 3.06
N LYS A 244 19.30 9.94 3.18
CA LYS A 244 18.91 10.60 4.43
C LYS A 244 17.46 10.30 4.85
N TRP A 245 16.62 9.84 3.93
CA TRP A 245 15.22 9.45 4.18
C TRP A 245 15.04 7.93 4.20
N ALA A 246 15.81 7.19 3.38
CA ALA A 246 15.72 5.73 3.31
C ALA A 246 16.25 5.03 4.58
N ALA A 247 17.22 5.66 5.25
CA ALA A 247 17.73 5.28 6.55
C ALA A 247 17.90 6.57 7.36
N PRO A 248 16.82 7.06 8.02
CA PRO A 248 16.80 8.39 8.60
C PRO A 248 17.93 8.58 9.60
N ARG A 249 18.69 9.67 9.43
CA ARG A 249 19.83 10.00 10.30
C ARG A 249 19.36 10.34 11.72
N ASN A 250 18.28 11.12 11.82
CA ASN A 250 17.64 11.49 13.07
C ASN A 250 16.19 11.00 13.03
N PHE A 251 15.77 10.30 14.08
CA PHE A 251 14.40 9.84 14.20
C PHE A 251 14.00 9.77 15.66
N VAL A 252 12.71 9.87 15.90
CA VAL A 252 12.10 9.45 17.17
C VAL A 252 11.41 8.11 16.97
N GLY A 253 11.40 7.27 18.01
CA GLY A 253 10.83 5.93 17.93
C GLY A 253 9.90 5.65 19.10
N THR A 254 8.78 5.00 18.81
CA THR A 254 7.93 4.35 19.82
C THR A 254 8.00 2.84 19.64
N MET A 255 7.67 2.09 20.69
CA MET A 255 7.76 0.64 20.70
C MET A 255 6.47 0.03 21.19
N GLY A 256 5.98 -0.99 20.51
CA GLY A 256 4.84 -1.77 20.95
C GLY A 256 5.23 -3.20 21.26
N MET A 257 4.61 -3.71 22.33
CA MET A 257 4.61 -5.11 22.74
C MET A 257 3.17 -5.59 22.73
N PRO A 258 2.90 -6.91 22.67
CA PRO A 258 1.54 -7.41 22.60
C PRO A 258 0.87 -7.45 23.98
N ILE A 259 0.79 -6.29 24.63
CA ILE A 259 0.18 -6.08 25.94
C ILE A 259 -1.15 -5.37 25.72
N LYS A 260 -2.24 -5.93 26.26
CA LYS A 260 -3.58 -5.34 26.19
C LYS A 260 -3.69 -4.18 27.18
N GLN A 261 -4.71 -3.35 27.02
CA GLN A 261 -4.95 -2.20 27.90
C GLN A 261 -5.15 -2.58 29.38
N ASP A 262 -5.61 -3.80 29.66
CA ASP A 262 -5.76 -4.33 31.03
C ASP A 262 -4.43 -4.86 31.63
N GLY A 263 -3.32 -4.74 30.89
CA GLY A 263 -2.00 -5.21 31.30
C GLY A 263 -1.73 -6.69 31.02
N SER A 264 -2.70 -7.45 30.49
CA SER A 264 -2.49 -8.86 30.13
C SER A 264 -1.73 -8.99 28.81
N ASN A 265 -0.92 -10.04 28.67
CA ASN A 265 -0.23 -10.35 27.42
C ASN A 265 -1.19 -11.05 26.43
N ASP A 266 -1.01 -10.78 25.15
CA ASP A 266 -1.46 -11.58 24.02
C ASP A 266 -0.22 -12.17 23.33
N PRO A 267 0.38 -13.25 23.88
CA PRO A 267 1.73 -13.67 23.53
C PRO A 267 1.95 -13.81 22.02
N GLU A 268 3.12 -13.37 21.54
CA GLU A 268 3.55 -13.53 20.14
C GLU A 268 2.65 -12.82 19.11
N ASN A 269 1.71 -11.97 19.55
CA ASN A 269 0.80 -11.25 18.66
C ASN A 269 1.47 -10.01 18.05
N LEU A 270 2.14 -10.18 16.90
CA LEU A 270 2.78 -9.09 16.18
C LEU A 270 1.80 -7.98 15.76
N ASN A 271 0.53 -8.32 15.51
CA ASN A 271 -0.49 -7.31 15.20
C ASN A 271 -0.75 -6.41 16.41
N LEU A 272 -0.92 -6.96 17.62
CA LEU A 272 -1.10 -6.12 18.80
C LEU A 272 0.16 -5.29 19.12
N ALA A 273 1.35 -5.86 18.91
CA ALA A 273 2.60 -5.10 19.05
C ALA A 273 2.67 -3.91 18.08
N THR A 274 2.42 -4.12 16.78
CA THR A 274 2.38 -3.03 15.79
C THR A 274 1.32 -1.98 16.14
N ARG A 275 0.13 -2.41 16.55
CA ARG A 275 -0.97 -1.54 17.00
C ARG A 275 -0.52 -0.61 18.13
N ASN A 276 0.12 -1.17 19.15
CA ASN A 276 0.58 -0.41 20.30
C ASN A 276 1.73 0.55 19.96
N ALA A 277 2.60 0.20 19.00
CA ALA A 277 3.66 1.08 18.51
C ALA A 277 3.07 2.33 17.82
N ILE A 278 2.10 2.13 16.93
CA ILE A 278 1.41 3.23 16.21
C ILE A 278 0.60 4.09 17.18
N LEU A 279 -0.15 3.52 18.11
CA LEU A 279 -0.92 4.30 19.10
C LEU A 279 -0.02 5.21 19.93
N GLN A 280 1.14 4.71 20.38
CA GLN A 280 2.12 5.55 21.09
C GLN A 280 2.73 6.63 20.20
N MET A 281 2.96 6.35 18.91
CA MET A 281 3.46 7.38 17.98
C MET A 281 2.42 8.48 17.79
N ILE A 282 1.14 8.12 17.70
CA ILE A 282 0.03 9.07 17.63
C ILE A 282 -0.02 9.94 18.88
N ASP A 283 0.12 9.35 20.06
CA ASP A 283 0.12 10.10 21.33
C ASP A 283 1.33 11.05 21.42
N LEU A 284 2.52 10.60 21.02
CA LEU A 284 3.73 11.43 20.95
C LEU A 284 3.58 12.61 19.97
N LEU A 285 2.92 12.42 18.83
CA LEU A 285 2.62 13.49 17.88
C LEU A 285 1.56 14.45 18.43
N ALA A 286 0.59 13.95 19.21
CA ALA A 286 -0.39 14.77 19.88
C ALA A 286 0.24 15.68 20.96
N GLU A 287 1.27 15.21 21.66
CA GLU A 287 2.09 16.04 22.56
C GLU A 287 2.79 17.20 21.82
N ARG A 288 3.03 17.06 20.51
CA ARG A 288 3.57 18.11 19.63
C ARG A 288 2.51 19.05 19.05
N GLY A 289 1.24 18.86 19.42
CA GLY A 289 0.13 19.74 19.03
C GLY A 289 -0.65 19.31 17.78
N TYR A 290 -0.38 18.14 17.21
CA TYR A 290 -1.20 17.59 16.14
C TYR A 290 -2.49 16.97 16.70
N THR A 291 -3.60 17.05 15.96
CA THR A 291 -4.79 16.24 16.30
C THR A 291 -4.47 14.75 16.11
N ARG A 292 -5.29 13.86 16.70
CA ARG A 292 -5.09 12.42 16.54
C ARG A 292 -5.20 11.98 15.08
N GLU A 293 -6.13 12.57 14.32
CA GLU A 293 -6.34 12.29 12.89
C GLU A 293 -5.13 12.74 12.07
N GLN A 294 -4.61 13.94 12.34
CA GLN A 294 -3.39 14.45 11.74
C GLN A 294 -2.20 13.52 12.01
N ALA A 295 -2.01 13.15 13.28
CA ALA A 295 -0.95 12.24 13.72
C ALA A 295 -1.05 10.86 13.05
N TYR A 296 -2.26 10.32 12.88
CA TYR A 296 -2.48 9.05 12.21
C TYR A 296 -2.18 9.12 10.70
N CYS A 297 -2.56 10.20 10.03
CA CYS A 297 -2.15 10.44 8.64
C CYS A 297 -0.62 10.58 8.51
N ILE A 298 0.05 11.29 9.43
CA ILE A 298 1.52 11.35 9.48
C ILE A 298 2.11 9.94 9.61
N CYS A 299 1.54 9.10 10.47
CA CYS A 299 1.99 7.71 10.60
C CYS A 299 1.89 6.96 9.26
N SER A 300 0.76 7.09 8.56
CA SER A 300 0.52 6.39 7.29
C SER A 300 1.46 6.82 6.17
N VAL A 301 1.99 8.05 6.20
CA VAL A 301 2.82 8.60 5.11
C VAL A 301 4.31 8.67 5.42
N ALA A 302 4.73 8.55 6.69
CA ALA A 302 6.11 8.83 7.10
C ALA A 302 6.73 7.84 8.10
N VAL A 303 5.94 7.02 8.80
CA VAL A 303 6.51 6.11 9.82
C VAL A 303 7.12 4.87 9.16
N ASP A 304 8.30 4.48 9.62
CA ASP A 304 8.91 3.19 9.36
C ASP A 304 8.53 2.19 10.46
N LEU A 305 7.87 1.09 10.11
CA LEU A 305 7.56 0.00 11.03
C LEU A 305 8.65 -1.07 10.93
N ARG A 306 9.28 -1.36 12.06
CA ARG A 306 10.34 -2.37 12.16
C ARG A 306 9.91 -3.48 13.09
N ILE A 307 9.95 -4.70 12.58
CA ILE A 307 9.96 -5.88 13.44
C ILE A 307 11.33 -5.90 14.12
N SER A 308 11.38 -5.47 15.38
CA SER A 308 12.63 -5.32 16.13
C SER A 308 13.10 -6.65 16.70
N ASN A 309 12.17 -7.47 17.23
CA ASN A 309 12.42 -8.87 17.52
C ASN A 309 11.12 -9.70 17.45
N VAL A 310 11.27 -11.00 17.16
CA VAL A 310 10.19 -12.01 17.12
C VAL A 310 10.61 -13.32 17.79
N VAL A 311 11.51 -13.24 18.77
CA VAL A 311 12.11 -14.42 19.42
C VAL A 311 12.07 -14.34 20.95
N ASP A 312 11.86 -13.14 21.51
CA ASP A 312 11.88 -12.92 22.95
C ASP A 312 10.48 -13.15 23.53
N VAL A 313 10.14 -14.41 23.78
CA VAL A 313 8.83 -14.79 24.31
C VAL A 313 8.62 -14.24 25.74
N PRO A 314 7.39 -13.80 26.09
CA PRO A 314 6.18 -13.82 25.26
C PRO A 314 6.01 -12.60 24.34
N ASN A 315 6.93 -11.62 24.37
CA ASN A 315 6.69 -10.28 23.85
C ASN A 315 7.56 -9.94 22.66
N PHE A 316 7.01 -10.13 21.46
CA PHE A 316 7.60 -9.58 20.25
C PHE A 316 7.54 -8.04 20.29
N VAL A 317 8.54 -7.40 19.67
CA VAL A 317 8.65 -5.95 19.68
C VAL A 317 8.58 -5.40 18.26
N VAL A 318 7.70 -4.42 18.08
CA VAL A 318 7.63 -3.61 16.86
C VAL A 318 8.00 -2.17 17.22
N SER A 319 8.89 -1.56 16.44
CA SER A 319 9.24 -0.15 16.58
C SER A 319 8.62 0.66 15.45
N ALA A 320 7.99 1.78 15.78
CA ALA A 320 7.54 2.80 14.83
C ALA A 320 8.54 3.95 14.87
N LEU A 321 9.29 4.15 13.78
CA LEU A 321 10.34 5.17 13.68
C LEU A 321 9.85 6.29 12.78
N LEU A 322 9.96 7.53 13.25
CA LEU A 322 9.57 8.73 12.51
C LEU A 322 10.79 9.61 12.26
N PRO A 323 11.17 9.86 10.98
CA PRO A 323 12.24 10.80 10.65
C PRO A 323 11.89 12.21 11.15
N GLU A 324 12.79 12.83 11.90
CA GLU A 324 12.54 14.18 12.45
C GLU A 324 12.64 15.28 11.40
N GLU A 325 13.36 15.03 10.30
CA GLU A 325 13.59 16.01 9.24
C GLU A 325 12.34 16.34 8.40
N ILE A 326 11.23 15.61 8.57
CA ILE A 326 9.94 15.96 7.94
C ILE A 326 9.33 17.22 8.55
N PHE A 327 9.71 17.56 9.79
CA PHE A 327 9.23 18.75 10.46
C PHE A 327 10.06 19.97 10.04
N VAL A 328 9.37 20.99 9.50
CA VAL A 328 9.98 22.29 9.20
C VAL A 328 9.83 23.22 10.41
N LYS A 329 10.94 23.87 10.79
CA LYS A 329 10.99 24.88 11.85
C LYS A 329 10.51 26.23 11.34
#